data_AF-A0A966NAJ1-F1
#
_entry.id   AF-A0A966NAJ1-F1
#
_cell.length_a   1.000
_cell.length_b   1.000
_cell.length_c   1.000
_cell.angle_alpha   90.00
_cell.angle_beta   90.00
_cell.angle_gamma   90.00
#
_symmetry.space_group_name_H-M   'P 1'
#
loop_
_entity.id
_entity.type
_entity.pdbx_description
1 polymer ?
#
loop_
_entity_poly.entity_id
_entity_poly.type
_entity_poly.pdbx_seq_one_letter_code
_entity_poly.pdbx_strand_id
1 'polypeptide(L)' 'ETAPVRLQSVKLGQFSDKNVLAYINKGIMKQSLLGMSFINNFSSVEFQRETLYLRL' A
#
# COMPACT_ATOMS: atom_id res chain seq x y z
N GLU A 1 2.40 16.29 -10.80
CA GLU A 1 2.99 15.28 -11.71
C GLU A 1 3.31 14.03 -10.91
N THR A 2 3.05 12.87 -11.48
CA THR A 2 3.36 11.57 -10.88
C THR A 2 4.07 10.69 -11.91
N ALA A 3 5.02 9.87 -11.45
CA ALA A 3 5.75 8.93 -12.29
C ALA A 3 5.47 7.48 -11.84
N PRO A 4 5.03 6.57 -12.73
CA PRO A 4 4.76 5.18 -12.37
C PRO A 4 6.07 4.40 -12.20
N VAL A 5 6.12 3.53 -11.19
CA VAL A 5 7.22 2.59 -10.93
C VAL A 5 6.67 1.23 -10.51
N ARG A 6 7.48 0.16 -10.67
CA ARG A 6 7.18 -1.16 -10.16
C ARG A 6 8.08 -1.48 -8.98
N LEU A 7 7.48 -1.64 -7.80
CA LEU A 7 8.18 -2.12 -6.63
C LEU A 7 8.34 -3.64 -6.75
N GLN A 8 9.58 -4.12 -6.62
CA GLN A 8 9.86 -5.56 -6.73
C GLN A 8 9.08 -6.35 -5.68
N SER A 9 9.03 -5.85 -4.44
CA SER A 9 8.28 -6.44 -3.34
C SER A 9 7.78 -5.39 -2.36
N VAL A 10 6.60 -5.62 -1.78
CA VAL A 10 6.06 -4.87 -0.64
C VAL A 10 5.72 -5.87 0.45
N LYS A 11 6.07 -5.55 1.70
CA LYS A 11 5.73 -6.37 2.87
C LYS A 11 4.90 -5.55 3.85
N LEU A 12 3.73 -6.05 4.21
CA LEU A 12 2.84 -5.46 5.20
C LEU A 12 2.50 -6.53 6.25
N GLY A 13 3.14 -6.47 7.42
CA GLY A 13 3.04 -7.53 8.41
C GLY A 13 3.48 -8.89 7.83
N GLN A 14 2.55 -9.84 7.80
CA GLN A 14 2.75 -11.19 7.24
C GLN A 14 2.51 -11.27 5.72
N PHE A 15 1.96 -10.24 5.09
CA PHE A 15 1.64 -10.23 3.67
C PHE A 15 2.84 -9.79 2.85
N SER A 16 3.08 -10.46 1.73
CA SER A 16 4.15 -10.11 0.79
C SER A 16 3.65 -10.17 -0.64
N ASP A 17 3.64 -9.01 -1.29
CA ASP A 17 3.27 -8.86 -2.69
C ASP A 17 4.50 -8.57 -3.54
N LYS A 18 4.46 -8.98 -4.80
CA LYS A 18 5.52 -8.76 -5.78
C LYS A 18 5.00 -7.93 -6.96
N ASN A 19 5.89 -7.20 -7.62
CA ASN A 19 5.58 -6.42 -8.82
C ASN A 19 4.44 -5.39 -8.62
N VAL A 20 4.47 -4.69 -7.49
CA VAL A 20 3.42 -3.74 -7.07
C VAL A 20 3.58 -2.43 -7.82
N LEU A 21 2.48 -1.93 -8.42
CA LEU A 21 2.45 -0.62 -9.06
C LEU A 21 2.42 0.48 -7.99
N ALA A 22 3.34 1.44 -8.10
CA ALA A 22 3.39 2.62 -7.25
C ALA A 22 3.62 3.87 -8.10
N TYR A 23 3.38 5.04 -7.50
CA TYR A 23 3.55 6.33 -8.14
C TYR A 23 4.42 7.24 -7.26
N ILE A 24 5.45 7.83 -7.86
CA ILE A 24 6.29 8.85 -7.21
C ILE A 24 5.68 10.21 -7.49
N ASN A 25 5.39 10.96 -6.42
CA ASN A 25 4.87 12.33 -6.50
C ASN A 25 6.04 13.34 -6.42
N LYS A 26 5.96 14.44 -7.19
CA LYS A 26 6.92 15.56 -7.17
C LYS A 26 6.81 16.45 -5.91
N GLY A 27 5.69 16.40 -5.19
CA GLY A 27 5.46 17.17 -3.98
C GLY A 27 6.26 16.66 -2.78
N ILE A 28 6.47 17.53 -1.79
CA ILE A 28 7.13 17.15 -0.53
C ILE A 28 6.21 16.24 0.27
N MET A 29 6.61 14.99 0.46
CA MET A 29 5.92 14.03 1.31
C MET A 29 6.89 13.51 2.36
N LYS A 30 6.49 13.59 3.63
CA LYS A 30 7.28 13.03 4.75
C LYS A 30 7.21 11.51 4.82
N GLN A 31 6.14 10.92 4.29
CA GLN A 31 5.87 9.48 4.34
C GLN A 31 5.20 9.02 3.06
N SER A 32 5.39 7.74 2.73
CA SER A 32 4.65 7.08 1.65
C SER A 32 3.18 6.91 2.04
N LEU A 33 2.29 6.91 1.05
CA LEU A 33 0.86 6.64 1.24
C LEU A 33 0.52 5.27 0.68
N LEU A 34 -0.23 4.48 1.45
CA LEU A 34 -0.77 3.20 1.00
C LEU A 34 -2.13 3.44 0.32
N GLY A 35 -2.17 3.23 -0.99
CA GLY A 35 -3.36 3.51 -1.80
C GLY A 35 -4.38 2.37 -1.81
N MET A 36 -5.61 2.70 -2.21
CA MET A 36 -6.70 1.72 -2.31
C MET A 36 -6.43 0.59 -3.30
N SER A 37 -5.61 0.81 -4.33
CA SER A 37 -5.21 -0.24 -5.28
C SER A 37 -4.45 -1.38 -4.62
N PHE A 38 -3.76 -1.13 -3.51
CA PHE A 38 -3.11 -2.16 -2.71
C PHE A 38 -4.08 -2.77 -1.69
N ILE A 39 -4.87 -1.91 -1.02
CA ILE A 39 -5.82 -2.32 0.03
C ILE A 39 -6.98 -3.18 -0.52
N ASN A 40 -7.40 -2.98 -1.75
CA ASN A 40 -8.49 -3.74 -2.37
C ASN A 40 -8.12 -5.21 -2.67
N ASN A 41 -6.88 -5.63 -2.45
CA ASN A 41 -6.47 -7.03 -2.61
C ASN A 41 -6.85 -7.90 -1.39
N PHE A 42 -7.29 -7.28 -0.29
CA PHE A 42 -7.76 -7.97 0.91
C PHE A 42 -9.28 -8.20 0.83
N SER A 43 -9.75 -9.36 1.31
CA SER A 43 -11.19 -9.64 1.42
C SER A 43 -11.90 -8.76 2.44
N SER A 44 -11.15 -8.28 3.45
CA SER A 44 -11.65 -7.41 4.50
C SER A 44 -10.55 -6.49 5.04
N VAL A 45 -10.93 -5.23 5.27
CA VAL A 45 -10.08 -4.15 5.75
C VAL A 45 -10.86 -3.41 6.84
N GLU A 46 -10.41 -3.53 8.09
CA GLU A 46 -11.10 -2.98 9.25
C GLU A 46 -10.17 -2.08 10.06
N PHE A 47 -10.63 -0.88 10.39
CA PHE A 47 -9.95 0.02 11.31
C PHE A 47 -10.67 -0.02 12.66
N GLN A 48 -9.96 -0.43 13.71
CA GLN A 48 -10.48 -0.42 15.08
C GLN A 48 -9.46 0.26 15.99
N ARG A 49 -9.83 1.44 16.51
CA ARG A 49 -8.95 2.32 17.31
C ARG A 49 -7.64 2.59 16.55
N GLU A 50 -6.52 2.10 17.07
CA GLU A 50 -5.17 2.29 16.52
C GLU A 50 -4.68 1.06 15.74
N THR A 51 -5.57 0.09 15.48
CA THR A 51 -5.23 -1.18 14.82
C THR A 51 -5.95 -1.32 13.49
N LEU A 52 -5.17 -1.68 12.46
CA LEU A 52 -5.65 -2.10 11.16
C LEU A 52 -5.69 -3.63 11.10
N TYR A 53 -6.87 -4.19 10.85
CA TYR A 53 -7.08 -5.62 10.63
C TYR A 53 -7.26 -5.88 9.13
N LEU A 54 -6.52 -6.87 8.62
CA LEU A 54 -6.52 -7.27 7.21
C LEU A 54 -6.78 -8.76 7.11
N ARG A 55 -7.63 -9.18 6.17
CA ARG A 55 -7.95 -10.60 5.90
C ARG A 55 -7.88 -10.89 4.41
N LEU A 56 -7.56 -12.14 4.06
CA LEU A 56 -7.52 -12.65 2.68
C LEU A 56 -8.85 -13.27 2.27
#